data_AF-A0A2N1V828-F1
#
_entry.id   AF-A0A2N1V828-F1
#
_cell.length_a   1.000
_cell.length_b   1.000
_cell.length_c   1.000
_cell.angle_alpha   90.00
_cell.angle_beta   90.00
_cell.angle_gamma   90.00
#
_symmetry.space_group_name_H-M   'P 1'
#
loop_
_entity.id
_entity.type
_entity.pdbx_description
1 polymer ?
#
loop_
_entity_poly.entity_id
_entity_poly.type
_entity_poly.pdbx_seq_one_letter_code
_entity_poly.pdbx_strand_id
1 'polypeptide(L)'
;MNLNLGFKFGIPVASSYNQSSTIQSPDYIRFKEGGFKRNVANGPEIPEINGFQSSLVLGAGYEFPLSKKLYIVPEVRYFLALNNVNIDTWKANHMRVGVAFKYYPIKVVEKPIIMDTIITRDTTIVYDAELDNPITNLVDINIKETKDETDDRIFITKNVNEKYETFLPEKITIAARIKGQIEEVEQIVIEEFEMEEGFPLLPYVFFQEGKGQLADSYQKLLSKENASNKSEMVTSFDEDSLDWNTLKIHNNLLNIVGSRMTKNPNSKITITGTNNNNGIEQNNITLSEKRANSVRDYLLNEWGIAPDRISTNSRNLPSVPGNPETADGSQENQRAEITSDSYELMKPVFLKDIVKVSNPPTINIKPEVSSSNTKSEIDYNLEIKQGNNILRTVSNNEIGNDGYTWDILEEPQPLFEEPIEITLNAKDQYGNNAEDIKTTKVQQLTIKKKRYELKDDNRIEKFALIVFDFDKATLSDRHKKVLDDIKTRIDENSQITIEGYTDRIGTADYNKQLAQKRAEEVKKYLNAAESKVTLKAIGQDELLYDNDLPQGRNYSRTVLVKIITPIK
;
A
#
# COMPACT_ATOMS: atom_id res chain seq x y z
N MET A 1 -85.50 68.68 -1.75
CA MET A 1 -85.83 69.87 -2.58
C MET A 1 -84.64 70.14 -3.47
N ASN A 2 -84.85 70.18 -4.78
CA ASN A 2 -83.80 70.34 -5.77
C ASN A 2 -83.97 71.69 -6.47
N LEU A 3 -82.95 72.53 -6.36
CA LEU A 3 -82.85 73.78 -7.09
C LEU A 3 -82.13 73.52 -8.41
N ASN A 4 -82.73 73.97 -9.50
CA ASN A 4 -82.22 73.80 -10.84
C ASN A 4 -81.92 75.18 -11.44
N LEU A 5 -80.67 75.39 -11.83
CA LEU A 5 -80.25 76.52 -12.66
C LEU A 5 -79.84 75.95 -14.02
N GLY A 6 -80.30 76.57 -15.10
CA GLY A 6 -79.90 76.13 -16.43
C GLY A 6 -80.27 77.12 -17.51
N PHE A 7 -80.08 76.71 -18.76
CA PHE A 7 -80.44 77.49 -19.94
C PHE A 7 -81.51 76.77 -20.73
N LYS A 8 -82.44 77.54 -21.29
CA LYS A 8 -83.39 77.07 -22.30
C LYS A 8 -83.08 77.77 -23.60
N PHE A 9 -82.98 76.99 -24.66
CA PHE A 9 -82.89 77.46 -26.03
C PHE A 9 -84.10 76.93 -26.78
N GLY A 10 -84.68 77.76 -27.65
CA GLY A 10 -85.87 77.41 -28.41
C GLY A 10 -85.93 78.16 -29.72
N ILE A 11 -86.63 77.58 -30.69
CA ILE A 11 -86.92 78.18 -31.98
C ILE A 11 -88.43 78.39 -32.03
N PRO A 12 -88.94 79.61 -32.27
CA PRO A 12 -90.37 79.86 -32.39
C PRO A 12 -90.90 79.13 -33.63
N VAL A 13 -91.99 78.37 -33.46
CA VAL A 13 -92.59 77.56 -34.53
C VAL A 13 -93.83 78.23 -35.14
N ALA A 14 -94.39 79.24 -34.47
CA ALA A 14 -95.48 80.10 -34.94
C ALA A 14 -95.40 81.47 -34.25
N SER A 15 -95.78 82.54 -34.95
CA SER A 15 -95.42 83.91 -34.55
C SER A 15 -96.45 84.98 -34.95
N SER A 16 -97.76 84.74 -34.86
CA SER A 16 -98.74 85.80 -35.18
C SER A 16 -98.81 86.93 -34.13
N TYR A 17 -99.20 88.14 -34.54
CA TYR A 17 -99.39 89.27 -33.62
C TYR A 17 -100.65 90.08 -33.90
N ASN A 18 -101.12 90.76 -32.85
CA ASN A 18 -102.18 91.77 -32.91
C ASN A 18 -101.70 92.99 -32.14
N GLN A 19 -101.60 94.13 -32.81
CA GLN A 19 -101.17 95.40 -32.23
C GLN A 19 -102.23 96.48 -32.49
N SER A 20 -102.48 97.31 -31.48
CA SER A 20 -103.25 98.55 -31.65
C SER A 20 -102.65 99.67 -30.80
N SER A 21 -102.63 100.90 -31.32
CA SER A 21 -102.26 102.10 -30.55
C SER A 21 -103.52 102.84 -30.13
N THR A 22 -103.65 103.13 -28.84
CA THR A 22 -104.80 103.85 -28.27
C THR A 22 -104.30 105.12 -27.57
N ILE A 23 -104.89 106.28 -27.86
CA ILE A 23 -104.58 107.51 -27.13
C ILE A 23 -105.07 107.35 -25.69
N GLN A 24 -104.16 107.37 -24.73
CA GLN A 24 -104.51 107.33 -23.31
C GLN A 24 -104.81 108.74 -22.75
N SER A 25 -104.23 109.81 -23.30
CA SER A 25 -104.51 111.20 -22.91
C SER A 25 -103.88 112.22 -23.88
N PRO A 26 -104.49 113.39 -24.14
CA PRO A 26 -105.84 113.81 -23.76
C PRO A 26 -106.92 113.23 -24.70
N ASP A 27 -108.10 112.98 -24.15
CA ASP A 27 -109.22 112.23 -24.73
C ASP A 27 -110.11 113.04 -25.70
N TYR A 28 -109.93 114.36 -25.79
CA TYR A 28 -110.68 115.23 -26.71
C TYR A 28 -110.12 115.29 -28.14
N ILE A 29 -109.00 114.60 -28.41
CA ILE A 29 -108.37 114.57 -29.75
C ILE A 29 -108.76 113.28 -30.47
N ARG A 30 -109.27 113.41 -31.70
CA ARG A 30 -109.52 112.27 -32.60
C ARG A 30 -108.54 112.25 -33.76
N PHE A 31 -108.21 111.06 -34.27
CA PHE A 31 -107.49 110.94 -35.53
C PHE A 31 -108.36 111.42 -36.69
N LYS A 32 -107.73 111.91 -37.78
CA LYS A 32 -108.37 112.56 -38.94
C LYS A 32 -109.48 111.71 -39.61
N GLU A 33 -109.49 110.40 -39.35
CA GLU A 33 -110.46 109.41 -39.85
C GLU A 33 -111.56 109.03 -38.85
N GLY A 34 -111.68 109.72 -37.70
CA GLY A 34 -112.89 109.67 -36.86
C GLY A 34 -112.91 108.69 -35.66
N GLY A 35 -111.77 108.10 -35.24
CA GLY A 35 -111.71 107.14 -34.11
C GLY A 35 -110.64 107.42 -33.02
N PHE A 36 -110.66 106.65 -31.93
CA PHE A 36 -109.68 106.67 -30.80
C PHE A 36 -108.46 105.75 -30.98
N LYS A 37 -108.52 104.81 -31.94
CA LYS A 37 -107.45 103.86 -32.23
C LYS A 37 -106.87 104.11 -33.62
N ARG A 38 -105.56 103.97 -33.72
CA ARG A 38 -104.77 104.06 -34.95
C ARG A 38 -103.81 102.88 -35.00
N ASN A 39 -103.34 102.54 -36.20
CA ASN A 39 -102.36 101.48 -36.43
C ASN A 39 -102.82 100.15 -35.83
N VAL A 40 -104.08 99.77 -36.09
CA VAL A 40 -104.56 98.42 -35.79
C VAL A 40 -103.94 97.51 -36.86
N ALA A 41 -102.90 96.77 -36.49
CA ALA A 41 -102.19 95.86 -37.37
C ALA A 41 -102.30 94.45 -36.80
N ASN A 42 -102.84 93.54 -37.60
CA ASN A 42 -102.87 92.10 -37.32
C ASN A 42 -102.05 91.43 -38.41
N GLY A 43 -101.03 90.68 -38.02
CA GLY A 43 -100.14 90.00 -38.96
C GLY A 43 -100.08 88.51 -38.66
N PRO A 44 -100.01 87.65 -39.70
CA PRO A 44 -99.74 86.23 -39.51
C PRO A 44 -98.35 85.98 -38.89
N GLU A 45 -97.46 86.97 -38.96
CA GLU A 45 -96.08 86.89 -38.48
C GLU A 45 -95.63 88.20 -37.79
N ILE A 46 -94.96 88.09 -36.66
CA ILE A 46 -94.29 89.20 -35.94
C ILE A 46 -93.17 89.70 -36.85
N PRO A 47 -93.18 90.99 -37.26
CA PRO A 47 -92.16 91.53 -38.15
C PRO A 47 -90.77 91.38 -37.52
N GLU A 48 -89.84 90.88 -38.32
CA GLU A 48 -88.44 90.68 -37.93
C GLU A 48 -88.26 89.90 -36.61
N ILE A 49 -89.02 88.80 -36.47
CA ILE A 49 -88.93 87.91 -35.31
C ILE A 49 -87.51 87.35 -35.15
N ASN A 50 -87.03 87.31 -33.91
CA ASN A 50 -85.81 86.62 -33.58
C ASN A 50 -86.03 85.11 -33.60
N GLY A 51 -85.50 84.44 -34.63
CA GLY A 51 -85.64 82.99 -34.87
C GLY A 51 -84.99 82.10 -33.80
N PHE A 52 -84.32 82.68 -32.81
CA PHE A 52 -83.80 81.98 -31.66
C PHE A 52 -84.29 82.66 -30.38
N GLN A 53 -84.70 81.87 -29.39
CA GLN A 53 -85.12 82.36 -28.08
C GLN A 53 -84.27 81.66 -27.02
N SER A 54 -83.65 82.46 -26.17
CA SER A 54 -82.81 81.98 -25.08
C SER A 54 -83.31 82.53 -23.75
N SER A 55 -83.30 81.68 -22.73
CA SER A 55 -83.72 82.09 -21.40
C SER A 55 -82.87 81.42 -20.33
N LEU A 56 -82.55 82.18 -19.28
CA LEU A 56 -82.07 81.61 -18.04
C LEU A 56 -83.26 80.96 -17.32
N VAL A 57 -83.08 79.71 -16.89
CA VAL A 57 -84.09 78.93 -16.18
C VAL A 57 -83.72 78.85 -14.71
N LEU A 58 -84.63 79.33 -13.87
CA LEU A 58 -84.57 79.16 -12.43
C LEU A 58 -85.73 78.27 -12.02
N GLY A 59 -85.42 77.09 -11.47
CA GLY A 59 -86.41 76.09 -11.11
C GLY A 59 -86.24 75.56 -9.71
N ALA A 60 -87.37 75.25 -9.07
CA ALA A 60 -87.40 74.50 -7.82
C ALA A 60 -88.36 73.32 -7.99
N GLY A 61 -87.92 72.13 -7.57
CA GLY A 61 -88.75 70.93 -7.56
C GLY A 61 -88.52 70.10 -6.30
N TYR A 62 -89.51 69.28 -5.95
CA TYR A 62 -89.39 68.36 -4.82
C TYR A 62 -89.58 66.93 -5.31
N GLU A 63 -88.63 66.04 -5.00
CA GLU A 63 -88.69 64.65 -5.46
C GLU A 63 -89.45 63.79 -4.46
N PHE A 64 -90.52 63.14 -4.93
CA PHE A 64 -91.26 62.14 -4.20
C PHE A 64 -90.90 60.75 -4.76
N PRO A 65 -90.28 59.86 -3.96
CA PRO A 65 -90.00 58.51 -4.41
C PRO A 65 -91.31 57.74 -4.63
N LEU A 66 -91.47 57.18 -5.84
CA LEU A 66 -92.51 56.18 -6.14
C LEU A 66 -91.99 54.75 -5.91
N SER A 67 -90.68 54.51 -6.09
CA SER A 67 -89.99 53.26 -5.73
C SER A 67 -88.50 53.50 -5.48
N LYS A 68 -87.73 52.46 -5.11
CA LYS A 68 -86.25 52.55 -4.99
C LYS A 68 -85.56 53.09 -6.25
N LYS A 69 -86.23 53.00 -7.40
CA LYS A 69 -85.68 53.38 -8.70
C LYS A 69 -86.46 54.49 -9.39
N LEU A 70 -87.68 54.84 -8.98
CA LEU A 70 -88.56 55.76 -9.72
C LEU A 70 -89.04 56.91 -8.82
N TYR A 71 -89.04 58.14 -9.32
CA TYR A 71 -89.41 59.36 -8.58
C TYR A 71 -90.37 60.23 -9.40
N ILE A 72 -91.32 60.90 -8.75
CA ILE A 72 -92.19 61.95 -9.32
C ILE A 72 -91.79 63.31 -8.73
N VAL A 73 -91.71 64.34 -9.57
CA VAL A 73 -91.10 65.63 -9.21
C VAL A 73 -92.00 66.79 -9.66
N PRO A 74 -92.94 67.26 -8.82
CA PRO A 74 -93.58 68.56 -9.03
C PRO A 74 -92.54 69.68 -9.02
N GLU A 75 -92.64 70.60 -9.98
CA GLU A 75 -91.68 71.67 -10.19
C GLU A 75 -92.32 72.97 -10.70
N VAL A 76 -91.74 74.08 -10.27
CA VAL A 76 -92.01 75.43 -10.78
C VAL A 76 -90.72 75.96 -11.40
N ARG A 77 -90.82 76.52 -12.62
CA ARG A 77 -89.69 77.09 -13.35
C ARG A 77 -90.04 78.48 -13.88
N TYR A 78 -89.16 79.44 -13.64
CA TYR A 78 -89.23 80.78 -14.22
C TYR A 78 -88.17 80.92 -15.32
N PHE A 79 -88.58 81.50 -16.44
CA PHE A 79 -87.76 81.70 -17.63
C PHE A 79 -87.56 83.20 -17.83
N LEU A 80 -86.33 83.65 -17.60
CA LEU A 80 -85.86 85.01 -17.87
C LEU A 80 -85.31 85.07 -19.29
N ALA A 81 -86.04 85.72 -20.19
CA ALA A 81 -85.64 85.92 -21.58
C ALA A 81 -84.37 86.77 -21.65
N LEU A 82 -83.34 86.23 -22.29
CA LEU A 82 -82.06 86.91 -22.45
C LEU A 82 -82.08 87.82 -23.68
N ASN A 83 -82.75 87.41 -24.74
CA ASN A 83 -82.90 88.15 -25.99
C ASN A 83 -84.36 88.56 -26.27
N ASN A 84 -84.52 89.52 -27.17
CA ASN A 84 -85.82 90.08 -27.54
C ASN A 84 -86.59 89.15 -28.51
N VAL A 85 -87.91 89.26 -28.51
CA VAL A 85 -88.81 88.51 -29.38
C VAL A 85 -88.71 88.97 -30.83
N ASN A 86 -88.58 90.27 -31.08
CA ASN A 86 -88.26 90.86 -32.39
C ASN A 86 -86.99 91.73 -32.28
N ILE A 87 -86.56 92.41 -33.36
CA ILE A 87 -85.35 93.27 -33.33
C ILE A 87 -85.50 94.47 -32.38
N ASP A 88 -86.73 94.87 -32.06
CA ASP A 88 -87.02 95.92 -31.08
C ASP A 88 -86.85 95.43 -29.63
N THR A 89 -87.12 96.30 -28.64
CA THR A 89 -86.83 96.09 -27.21
C THR A 89 -87.76 95.12 -26.45
N TRP A 90 -88.54 94.26 -27.11
CA TRP A 90 -89.54 93.42 -26.43
C TRP A 90 -88.96 92.09 -25.90
N LYS A 91 -89.00 91.84 -24.58
CA LYS A 91 -88.64 90.55 -23.95
C LYS A 91 -89.84 89.79 -23.38
N ALA A 92 -89.89 88.48 -23.56
CA ALA A 92 -90.97 87.61 -23.10
C ALA A 92 -90.54 86.64 -21.97
N ASN A 93 -90.57 87.12 -20.73
CA ASN A 93 -90.39 86.27 -19.55
C ASN A 93 -91.66 85.45 -19.30
N HIS A 94 -91.52 84.19 -18.86
CA HIS A 94 -92.67 83.35 -18.52
C HIS A 94 -92.38 82.40 -17.37
N MET A 95 -93.44 81.90 -16.73
CA MET A 95 -93.38 80.91 -15.65
C MET A 95 -94.09 79.63 -16.09
N ARG A 96 -93.57 78.46 -15.68
CA ARG A 96 -94.19 77.15 -15.88
C ARG A 96 -94.30 76.43 -14.56
N VAL A 97 -95.44 75.76 -14.34
CA VAL A 97 -95.66 74.82 -13.23
C VAL A 97 -95.99 73.45 -13.86
N GLY A 98 -95.35 72.37 -13.40
CA GLY A 98 -95.50 71.03 -13.97
C GLY A 98 -95.00 69.91 -13.08
N VAL A 99 -95.04 68.66 -13.58
CA VAL A 99 -94.58 67.45 -12.86
C VAL A 99 -93.74 66.57 -13.80
N ALA A 100 -92.61 66.05 -13.32
CA ALA A 100 -91.68 65.18 -14.07
C ALA A 100 -91.48 63.79 -13.42
N PHE A 101 -90.96 62.78 -14.14
CA PHE A 101 -90.62 61.44 -13.62
C PHE A 101 -89.14 61.09 -13.85
N LYS A 102 -88.46 60.46 -12.87
CA LYS A 102 -87.01 60.08 -12.93
C LYS A 102 -86.77 58.61 -12.56
N TYR A 103 -85.84 57.88 -13.24
CA TYR A 103 -85.53 56.45 -13.01
C TYR A 103 -84.01 56.09 -12.85
N TYR A 104 -83.63 55.16 -11.94
CA TYR A 104 -82.23 54.74 -11.63
C TYR A 104 -82.01 53.20 -11.40
N PRO A 105 -81.17 52.44 -12.17
CA PRO A 105 -80.85 51.00 -11.93
C PRO A 105 -79.49 50.68 -11.20
N ILE A 106 -79.33 49.51 -10.51
CA ILE A 106 -78.13 49.07 -9.69
C ILE A 106 -77.59 47.65 -10.13
N LYS A 107 -76.26 47.33 -9.95
CA LYS A 107 -75.49 46.07 -10.26
C LYS A 107 -74.95 45.29 -9.00
N VAL A 108 -74.58 44.00 -9.10
CA VAL A 108 -73.99 43.09 -8.03
C VAL A 108 -72.49 42.74 -8.32
N VAL A 109 -71.65 42.45 -7.30
CA VAL A 109 -70.17 42.21 -7.37
C VAL A 109 -69.76 40.83 -6.80
N GLU A 110 -68.77 40.13 -7.39
CA GLU A 110 -68.24 38.80 -6.98
C GLU A 110 -67.07 38.87 -5.94
N LYS A 111 -66.88 37.82 -5.12
CA LYS A 111 -65.85 37.75 -4.04
C LYS A 111 -64.47 37.26 -4.54
N PRO A 112 -63.33 37.81 -4.07
CA PRO A 112 -61.98 37.39 -4.45
C PRO A 112 -61.47 36.10 -3.76
N ILE A 113 -60.67 35.29 -4.48
CA ILE A 113 -60.01 34.06 -4.00
C ILE A 113 -58.54 34.35 -3.67
N ILE A 114 -58.04 33.88 -2.53
CA ILE A 114 -56.64 33.93 -2.12
C ILE A 114 -56.10 32.51 -2.01
N MET A 115 -55.00 32.22 -2.71
CA MET A 115 -54.31 30.93 -2.67
C MET A 115 -52.99 31.05 -1.92
N ASP A 116 -52.72 30.09 -1.03
CA ASP A 116 -51.45 29.96 -0.33
C ASP A 116 -50.92 28.51 -0.48
N THR A 117 -49.61 28.35 -0.57
CA THR A 117 -48.96 27.02 -0.71
C THR A 117 -47.86 26.88 0.32
N ILE A 118 -48.04 25.94 1.24
CA ILE A 118 -47.09 25.66 2.32
C ILE A 118 -46.32 24.38 1.94
N ILE A 119 -45.00 24.49 1.80
CA ILE A 119 -44.13 23.36 1.46
C ILE A 119 -43.32 22.97 2.69
N THR A 120 -43.42 21.72 3.11
CA THR A 120 -42.62 21.11 4.19
C THR A 120 -41.72 20.04 3.60
N ARG A 121 -40.43 20.05 3.97
CA ARG A 121 -39.44 19.07 3.48
C ARG A 121 -38.87 18.30 4.65
N ASP A 122 -39.01 16.99 4.61
CA ASP A 122 -38.40 16.05 5.53
C ASP A 122 -37.26 15.34 4.80
N THR A 123 -36.06 15.27 5.38
CA THR A 123 -34.88 14.73 4.69
C THR A 123 -34.15 13.75 5.59
N THR A 124 -34.05 12.49 5.16
CA THR A 124 -33.25 11.45 5.81
C THR A 124 -31.86 11.44 5.19
N ILE A 125 -30.81 11.29 6.01
CA ILE A 125 -29.42 11.19 5.55
C ILE A 125 -28.95 9.74 5.67
N VAL A 126 -28.37 9.20 4.60
CA VAL A 126 -27.78 7.86 4.53
C VAL A 126 -26.32 8.00 4.08
N TYR A 127 -25.39 7.25 4.67
CA TYR A 127 -23.97 7.26 4.26
C TYR A 127 -23.69 6.07 3.35
N ASP A 128 -22.96 6.30 2.26
CA ASP A 128 -22.61 5.30 1.25
C ASP A 128 -21.13 5.43 0.83
N ALA A 129 -20.38 4.34 0.94
CA ALA A 129 -18.96 4.25 0.63
C ALA A 129 -18.63 4.25 -0.87
N GLU A 130 -19.59 3.87 -1.72
CA GLU A 130 -19.40 3.80 -3.18
C GLU A 130 -19.74 5.13 -3.88
N LEU A 131 -20.18 6.12 -3.10
CA LEU A 131 -20.70 7.37 -3.63
C LEU A 131 -19.63 8.47 -3.65
N ASP A 132 -19.26 8.96 -4.84
CA ASP A 132 -18.27 10.04 -4.96
C ASP A 132 -18.82 11.43 -4.60
N ASN A 133 -20.11 11.68 -4.86
CA ASN A 133 -20.75 12.98 -4.68
C ASN A 133 -22.13 12.85 -4.03
N PRO A 134 -22.55 13.78 -3.16
CA PRO A 134 -23.89 13.75 -2.56
C PRO A 134 -25.01 13.62 -3.60
N ILE A 135 -25.95 12.70 -3.36
CA ILE A 135 -27.17 12.54 -4.17
C ILE A 135 -28.37 12.75 -3.27
N THR A 136 -29.29 13.62 -3.69
CA THR A 136 -30.57 13.83 -3.00
C THR A 136 -31.72 13.38 -3.90
N ASN A 137 -32.47 12.38 -3.45
CA ASN A 137 -33.60 11.81 -4.16
C ASN A 137 -34.92 12.18 -3.45
N LEU A 138 -35.94 12.56 -4.22
CA LEU A 138 -37.30 12.69 -3.71
C LEU A 138 -37.91 11.29 -3.59
N VAL A 139 -38.30 10.89 -2.39
CA VAL A 139 -38.82 9.55 -2.07
C VAL A 139 -40.34 9.52 -2.07
N ASP A 140 -40.97 10.59 -1.57
CA ASP A 140 -42.43 10.70 -1.48
C ASP A 140 -42.90 12.15 -1.54
N ILE A 141 -44.10 12.38 -2.08
CA ILE A 141 -44.75 13.69 -2.11
C ILE A 141 -46.24 13.56 -1.77
N ASN A 142 -46.67 14.26 -0.72
CA ASN A 142 -48.06 14.27 -0.27
C ASN A 142 -48.64 15.68 -0.37
N ILE A 143 -49.67 15.83 -1.21
CA ILE A 143 -50.36 17.10 -1.44
C ILE A 143 -51.76 17.04 -0.82
N LYS A 144 -52.07 17.99 0.07
CA LYS A 144 -53.41 18.18 0.64
C LYS A 144 -53.85 19.62 0.46
N GLU A 145 -55.04 19.80 -0.09
CA GLU A 145 -55.67 21.12 -0.22
C GLU A 145 -56.78 21.26 0.81
N THR A 146 -56.79 22.38 1.52
CA THR A 146 -57.86 22.77 2.44
C THR A 146 -58.46 24.09 1.95
N LYS A 147 -59.79 24.17 1.99
CA LYS A 147 -60.53 25.36 1.57
C LYS A 147 -61.31 25.89 2.76
N ASP A 148 -61.08 27.15 3.09
CA ASP A 148 -61.80 27.89 4.13
C ASP A 148 -62.44 29.14 3.53
N GLU A 149 -63.71 29.37 3.82
CA GLU A 149 -64.50 30.47 3.24
C GLU A 149 -64.95 31.44 4.33
N THR A 150 -64.86 32.73 4.03
CA THR A 150 -65.22 33.85 4.91
C THR A 150 -66.25 34.76 4.22
N ASP A 151 -66.81 35.71 4.96
CA ASP A 151 -67.86 36.61 4.44
C ASP A 151 -67.40 37.47 3.25
N ASP A 152 -66.10 37.72 3.09
CA ASP A 152 -65.53 38.53 2.02
C ASP A 152 -64.58 37.77 1.07
N ARG A 153 -64.03 36.59 1.46
CA ARG A 153 -62.98 35.89 0.68
C ARG A 153 -63.04 34.36 0.80
N ILE A 154 -62.43 33.69 -0.19
CA ILE A 154 -62.15 32.24 -0.15
C ILE A 154 -60.64 32.03 -0.04
N PHE A 155 -60.20 31.25 0.95
CA PHE A 155 -58.81 30.82 1.13
C PHE A 155 -58.65 29.36 0.69
N ILE A 156 -57.68 29.11 -0.19
CA ILE A 156 -57.28 27.75 -0.58
C ILE A 156 -55.83 27.59 -0.16
N THR A 157 -55.56 26.68 0.78
CA THR A 157 -54.21 26.37 1.25
C THR A 157 -53.78 25.00 0.73
N LYS A 158 -52.72 24.97 -0.06
CA LYS A 158 -52.12 23.73 -0.58
C LYS A 158 -50.91 23.36 0.26
N ASN A 159 -51.02 22.31 1.07
CA ASN A 159 -49.93 21.76 1.86
C ASN A 159 -49.22 20.67 1.05
N VAL A 160 -47.96 20.90 0.70
CA VAL A 160 -47.10 19.95 -0.01
C VAL A 160 -46.04 19.45 0.95
N ASN A 161 -46.08 18.17 1.31
CA ASN A 161 -45.07 17.53 2.15
C ASN A 161 -44.18 16.67 1.26
N GLU A 162 -42.91 17.02 1.13
CA GLU A 162 -41.91 16.31 0.34
C GLU A 162 -40.98 15.54 1.29
N LYS A 163 -40.72 14.26 0.99
CA LYS A 163 -39.71 13.46 1.70
C LYS A 163 -38.53 13.20 0.78
N TYR A 164 -37.34 13.50 1.27
CA TYR A 164 -36.09 13.30 0.56
C TYR A 164 -35.20 12.29 1.31
N GLU A 165 -34.42 11.55 0.54
CA GLU A 165 -33.26 10.81 1.05
C GLU A 165 -32.01 11.41 0.41
N THR A 166 -31.08 11.85 1.27
CA THR A 166 -29.78 12.36 0.85
C THR A 166 -28.72 11.32 1.19
N PHE A 167 -28.07 10.78 0.17
CA PHE A 167 -26.92 9.91 0.29
C PHE A 167 -25.66 10.75 0.31
N LEU A 168 -24.84 10.61 1.35
CA LEU A 168 -23.56 11.29 1.50
C LEU A 168 -22.41 10.27 1.40
N PRO A 169 -21.26 10.64 0.82
CA PRO A 169 -20.05 9.82 0.83
C PRO A 169 -19.68 9.41 2.26
N GLU A 170 -19.45 8.11 2.48
CA GLU A 170 -18.86 7.62 3.72
C GLU A 170 -17.37 7.99 3.76
N LYS A 171 -16.91 8.65 4.83
CA LYS A 171 -15.49 8.95 5.00
C LYS A 171 -14.76 7.72 5.52
N ILE A 172 -14.18 6.94 4.61
CA ILE A 172 -13.34 5.80 4.95
C ILE A 172 -11.99 6.31 5.46
N THR A 173 -11.54 5.76 6.59
CA THR A 173 -10.20 5.99 7.14
C THR A 173 -9.49 4.66 7.24
N ILE A 174 -8.25 4.63 6.75
CA ILE A 174 -7.37 3.48 6.92
C ILE A 174 -6.23 3.85 7.88
N ALA A 175 -5.75 2.86 8.62
CA ALA A 175 -4.64 2.98 9.54
C ALA A 175 -3.62 1.87 9.23
N ALA A 176 -2.35 2.24 9.21
CA ALA A 176 -1.21 1.35 9.06
C ALA A 176 -0.32 1.51 10.29
N ARG A 177 0.21 0.40 10.80
CA ARG A 177 1.16 0.41 11.91
C ARG A 177 2.15 -0.73 11.78
N ILE A 178 3.43 -0.42 11.94
CA ILE A 178 4.50 -1.40 12.05
C ILE A 178 4.64 -1.82 13.51
N LYS A 179 4.53 -3.11 13.76
CA LYS A 179 4.79 -3.77 15.05
C LYS A 179 5.84 -4.87 14.91
N GLY A 180 6.07 -5.59 16.01
CA GLY A 180 6.95 -6.74 16.06
C GLY A 180 8.27 -6.38 16.72
N GLN A 181 9.28 -7.21 16.47
CA GLN A 181 10.59 -7.06 17.10
C GLN A 181 11.23 -5.70 16.79
N ILE A 182 10.96 -5.14 15.62
CA ILE A 182 11.48 -3.83 15.21
C ILE A 182 11.15 -2.68 16.19
N GLU A 183 10.07 -2.77 16.99
CA GLU A 183 9.77 -1.77 18.03
C GLU A 183 10.80 -1.77 19.17
N GLU A 184 11.53 -2.86 19.35
CA GLU A 184 12.54 -3.06 20.40
C GLU A 184 13.98 -2.90 19.87
N VAL A 185 14.18 -2.85 18.55
CA VAL A 185 15.51 -2.76 17.93
C VAL A 185 15.95 -1.30 17.83
N GLU A 186 16.62 -0.81 18.87
CA GLU A 186 17.21 0.53 18.89
C GLU A 186 18.33 0.71 17.85
N GLN A 187 19.12 -0.36 17.65
CA GLN A 187 20.31 -0.34 16.81
C GLN A 187 20.63 -1.75 16.29
N ILE A 188 20.98 -1.82 15.00
CA ILE A 188 21.58 -2.98 14.35
C ILE A 188 23.10 -2.81 14.38
N VAL A 189 23.80 -3.78 14.97
CA VAL A 189 25.27 -3.82 14.95
C VAL A 189 25.70 -4.89 13.96
N ILE A 190 26.42 -4.49 12.91
CA ILE A 190 27.07 -5.41 11.97
C ILE A 190 28.56 -5.39 12.27
N GLU A 191 29.10 -6.54 12.63
CA GLU A 191 30.48 -6.69 13.08
C GLU A 191 31.23 -7.67 12.20
N GLU A 192 32.45 -7.28 11.80
CA GLU A 192 33.36 -8.11 11.04
C GLU A 192 34.33 -8.86 11.96
N PHE A 193 34.52 -10.15 11.75
CA PHE A 193 35.47 -10.98 12.48
C PHE A 193 36.46 -11.60 11.51
N GLU A 194 37.73 -11.66 11.93
CA GLU A 194 38.72 -12.50 11.25
C GLU A 194 38.41 -13.95 11.60
N MET A 195 38.03 -14.72 10.58
CA MET A 195 37.75 -16.15 10.70
C MET A 195 38.82 -16.96 9.98
N GLU A 196 39.38 -17.94 10.67
CA GLU A 196 40.23 -18.97 10.09
C GLU A 196 39.59 -20.35 10.29
N GLU A 197 39.51 -21.16 9.24
CA GLU A 197 39.01 -22.53 9.34
C GLU A 197 40.01 -23.54 8.80
N GLY A 198 40.31 -24.55 9.62
CA GLY A 198 41.17 -25.67 9.30
C GLY A 198 40.36 -26.86 8.79
N PHE A 199 40.51 -27.14 7.49
CA PHE A 199 39.94 -28.27 6.78
C PHE A 199 40.93 -29.45 6.77
N PRO A 200 40.73 -30.46 7.62
CA PRO A 200 41.55 -31.67 7.63
C PRO A 200 41.50 -32.38 6.28
N LEU A 201 42.67 -32.84 5.82
CA LEU A 201 42.82 -33.47 4.51
C LEU A 201 42.73 -35.00 4.62
N LEU A 202 41.58 -35.59 4.31
CA LEU A 202 41.43 -37.05 4.28
C LEU A 202 42.32 -37.63 3.15
N PRO A 203 43.28 -38.52 3.43
CA PRO A 203 44.28 -38.93 2.45
C PRO A 203 43.81 -40.15 1.63
N TYR A 204 42.53 -40.19 1.26
CA TYR A 204 41.89 -41.33 0.61
C TYR A 204 41.26 -40.91 -0.72
N VAL A 205 41.68 -41.53 -1.82
CA VAL A 205 41.02 -41.38 -3.12
C VAL A 205 40.02 -42.52 -3.28
N PHE A 206 38.72 -42.22 -3.19
CA PHE A 206 37.67 -43.21 -3.39
C PHE A 206 37.33 -43.38 -4.87
N PHE A 207 37.05 -44.62 -5.27
CA PHE A 207 36.68 -45.02 -6.62
C PHE A 207 35.31 -45.69 -6.63
N GLN A 208 34.63 -45.65 -7.76
CA GLN A 208 33.46 -46.50 -7.99
C GLN A 208 33.84 -48.00 -8.02
N GLU A 209 32.85 -48.85 -7.74
CA GLU A 209 33.03 -50.30 -7.73
C GLU A 209 33.53 -50.84 -9.08
N GLY A 210 34.55 -51.69 -9.04
CA GLY A 210 35.22 -52.26 -10.19
C GLY A 210 36.08 -51.28 -10.99
N LYS A 211 36.18 -50.00 -10.59
CA LYS A 211 36.89 -48.95 -11.33
C LYS A 211 38.24 -48.62 -10.71
N GLY A 212 39.24 -48.38 -11.56
CA GLY A 212 40.60 -48.03 -11.16
C GLY A 212 41.17 -46.77 -11.80
N GLN A 213 40.39 -46.11 -12.67
CA GLN A 213 40.79 -44.86 -13.33
C GLN A 213 40.34 -43.66 -12.49
N LEU A 214 41.12 -42.58 -12.48
CA LEU A 214 40.77 -41.38 -11.72
C LEU A 214 39.52 -40.66 -12.25
N ALA A 215 39.16 -40.86 -13.51
CA ALA A 215 37.90 -40.36 -14.07
C ALA A 215 36.66 -40.97 -13.38
N ASP A 216 36.81 -42.15 -12.78
CA ASP A 216 35.77 -42.84 -11.99
C ASP A 216 35.92 -42.56 -10.47
N SER A 217 36.68 -41.52 -10.11
CA SER A 217 36.84 -41.05 -8.73
C SER A 217 36.12 -39.71 -8.52
N TYR A 218 36.09 -39.24 -7.27
CA TYR A 218 35.55 -37.91 -6.94
C TYR A 218 36.58 -36.78 -7.09
N GLN A 219 37.78 -37.08 -7.59
CA GLN A 219 38.86 -36.09 -7.67
C GLN A 219 38.67 -35.14 -8.85
N LYS A 220 38.87 -33.85 -8.60
CA LYS A 220 39.01 -32.81 -9.61
C LYS A 220 40.43 -32.87 -10.16
N LEU A 221 40.55 -33.29 -11.41
CA LEU A 221 41.84 -33.42 -12.08
C LEU A 221 42.14 -32.14 -12.88
N LEU A 222 43.37 -31.66 -12.78
CA LEU A 222 43.92 -30.66 -13.67
C LEU A 222 44.57 -31.37 -14.86
N SER A 223 44.52 -30.77 -16.05
CA SER A 223 45.25 -31.27 -17.20
C SER A 223 46.09 -30.17 -17.83
N LYS A 224 47.33 -30.47 -18.20
CA LYS A 224 48.19 -29.56 -18.97
C LYS A 224 47.68 -29.28 -20.39
N GLU A 225 46.81 -30.14 -20.93
CA GLU A 225 46.35 -30.08 -22.34
C GLU A 225 45.23 -29.07 -22.59
N ASN A 226 44.42 -28.72 -21.57
CA ASN A 226 43.31 -27.77 -21.71
C ASN A 226 43.69 -26.31 -21.37
N ALA A 227 44.97 -26.05 -21.09
CA ALA A 227 45.47 -24.72 -20.77
C ALA A 227 46.02 -24.05 -22.04
N SER A 228 45.59 -22.80 -22.30
CA SER A 228 46.06 -21.98 -23.42
C SER A 228 47.59 -21.81 -23.44
N ASN A 229 48.23 -21.94 -22.27
CA ASN A 229 49.68 -21.96 -22.09
C ASN A 229 50.11 -23.18 -21.24
N LYS A 230 50.92 -24.05 -21.84
CA LYS A 230 51.35 -25.38 -21.35
C LYS A 230 52.21 -25.39 -20.08
N SER A 231 52.37 -24.24 -19.39
CA SER A 231 53.18 -24.11 -18.16
C SER A 231 52.51 -23.34 -17.02
N GLU A 232 51.28 -22.82 -17.17
CA GLU A 232 50.71 -21.88 -16.18
C GLU A 232 49.70 -22.51 -15.20
N MET A 233 48.97 -23.57 -15.57
CA MET A 233 47.81 -24.03 -14.78
C MET A 233 48.15 -24.83 -13.50
N VAL A 234 49.20 -25.65 -13.55
CA VAL A 234 49.68 -26.43 -12.38
C VAL A 234 50.45 -25.53 -11.42
N THR A 235 51.09 -24.48 -11.94
CA THR A 235 51.72 -23.41 -11.16
C THR A 235 50.74 -22.37 -10.63
N SER A 236 49.51 -22.31 -11.16
CA SER A 236 48.45 -21.40 -10.71
C SER A 236 47.45 -22.03 -9.75
N PHE A 237 47.62 -23.30 -9.38
CA PHE A 237 46.79 -23.90 -8.32
C PHE A 237 47.16 -23.24 -6.99
N ASP A 238 46.20 -22.48 -6.48
CA ASP A 238 46.29 -21.83 -5.19
C ASP A 238 45.39 -22.55 -4.19
N GLU A 239 45.97 -22.96 -3.06
CA GLU A 239 45.20 -23.58 -1.98
C GLU A 239 44.31 -22.54 -1.29
N ASP A 240 44.74 -21.27 -1.26
CA ASP A 240 44.04 -20.18 -0.59
C ASP A 240 42.79 -19.73 -1.38
N SER A 241 42.67 -20.13 -2.65
CA SER A 241 41.51 -19.86 -3.51
C SER A 241 40.49 -21.00 -3.57
N LEU A 242 40.63 -22.02 -2.71
CA LEU A 242 39.69 -23.15 -2.68
C LEU A 242 38.34 -22.72 -2.09
N ASP A 243 37.26 -23.31 -2.59
CA ASP A 243 35.93 -23.14 -2.00
C ASP A 243 35.94 -23.58 -0.53
N TRP A 244 35.33 -22.77 0.35
CA TRP A 244 35.18 -23.01 1.79
C TRP A 244 34.20 -24.17 2.09
N ASN A 245 34.50 -25.35 1.56
CA ASN A 245 33.68 -26.55 1.64
C ASN A 245 34.56 -27.80 1.68
N THR A 246 34.44 -28.55 2.77
CA THR A 246 35.25 -29.73 3.06
C THR A 246 35.30 -30.76 1.92
N LEU A 247 34.15 -31.09 1.31
CA LEU A 247 34.09 -32.10 0.25
C LEU A 247 34.71 -31.59 -1.06
N LYS A 248 34.50 -30.30 -1.40
CA LYS A 248 35.14 -29.69 -2.57
C LYS A 248 36.65 -29.57 -2.41
N ILE A 249 37.13 -29.27 -1.20
CA ILE A 249 38.56 -29.29 -0.85
C ILE A 249 39.11 -30.71 -1.02
N HIS A 250 38.40 -31.73 -0.51
CA HIS A 250 38.81 -33.12 -0.68
C HIS A 250 38.83 -33.57 -2.15
N ASN A 251 37.93 -33.07 -2.99
CA ASN A 251 37.99 -33.35 -4.43
C ASN A 251 39.28 -32.78 -5.05
N ASN A 252 39.91 -31.79 -4.44
CA ASN A 252 41.23 -31.28 -4.83
C ASN A 252 42.39 -31.95 -4.09
N LEU A 253 42.18 -33.06 -3.35
CA LEU A 253 43.22 -33.75 -2.58
C LEU A 253 44.49 -33.99 -3.42
N LEU A 254 44.36 -34.51 -4.64
CA LEU A 254 45.52 -34.76 -5.50
C LEU A 254 46.23 -33.49 -5.96
N ASN A 255 45.50 -32.38 -6.14
CA ASN A 255 46.07 -31.09 -6.51
C ASN A 255 46.84 -30.47 -5.34
N ILE A 256 46.26 -30.57 -4.15
CA ILE A 256 46.88 -30.13 -2.89
C ILE A 256 48.17 -30.92 -2.66
N VAL A 257 48.11 -32.26 -2.74
CA VAL A 257 49.30 -33.11 -2.55
C VAL A 257 50.35 -32.81 -3.62
N GLY A 258 49.97 -32.69 -4.89
CA GLY A 258 50.87 -32.32 -5.97
C GLY A 258 51.57 -30.99 -5.73
N SER A 259 50.80 -29.92 -5.43
CA SER A 259 51.33 -28.57 -5.15
C SER A 259 52.26 -28.55 -3.94
N ARG A 260 51.92 -29.29 -2.88
CA ARG A 260 52.78 -29.38 -1.70
C ARG A 260 54.04 -30.20 -1.98
N MET A 261 53.97 -31.25 -2.80
CA MET A 261 55.15 -32.02 -3.19
C MET A 261 56.12 -31.21 -4.06
N THR A 262 55.65 -30.30 -4.92
CA THR A 262 56.54 -29.40 -5.66
C THR A 262 57.25 -28.40 -4.73
N LYS A 263 56.56 -27.88 -3.71
CA LYS A 263 57.10 -26.98 -2.68
C LYS A 263 58.03 -27.69 -1.68
N ASN A 264 57.91 -29.01 -1.53
CA ASN A 264 58.69 -29.83 -0.59
C ASN A 264 59.48 -30.90 -1.34
N PRO A 265 60.66 -30.61 -1.90
CA PRO A 265 61.35 -31.51 -2.84
C PRO A 265 61.85 -32.83 -2.22
N ASN A 266 62.02 -32.87 -0.90
CA ASN A 266 62.54 -34.05 -0.19
C ASN A 266 61.46 -35.02 0.31
N SER A 267 60.19 -34.63 0.27
CA SER A 267 59.11 -35.46 0.81
C SER A 267 58.77 -36.61 -0.12
N LYS A 268 58.44 -37.76 0.45
CA LYS A 268 58.01 -38.95 -0.27
C LYS A 268 56.59 -39.34 0.14
N ILE A 269 55.91 -40.01 -0.78
CA ILE A 269 54.61 -40.61 -0.52
C ILE A 269 54.59 -42.08 -0.94
N THR A 270 53.75 -42.84 -0.27
CA THR A 270 53.40 -44.21 -0.65
C THR A 270 51.91 -44.27 -0.88
N ILE A 271 51.51 -44.69 -2.08
CA ILE A 271 50.12 -44.87 -2.49
C ILE A 271 49.79 -46.36 -2.41
N THR A 272 48.84 -46.72 -1.56
CA THR A 272 48.38 -48.12 -1.42
C THR A 272 46.97 -48.25 -1.96
N GLY A 273 46.80 -48.95 -3.08
CA GLY A 273 45.49 -49.23 -3.65
C GLY A 273 44.80 -50.40 -2.95
N THR A 274 43.48 -50.29 -2.80
CA THR A 274 42.63 -51.26 -2.09
C THR A 274 41.31 -51.48 -2.85
N ASN A 275 40.61 -52.54 -2.49
CA ASN A 275 39.34 -53.01 -3.01
C ASN A 275 38.42 -53.44 -1.86
N ASN A 276 37.14 -53.71 -2.13
CA ASN A 276 36.23 -54.21 -1.08
C ASN A 276 36.38 -55.70 -0.79
N ASN A 277 37.17 -56.43 -1.58
CA ASN A 277 37.34 -57.88 -1.48
C ASN A 277 36.02 -58.66 -1.44
N ASN A 278 35.01 -58.17 -2.16
CA ASN A 278 33.68 -58.77 -2.27
C ASN A 278 33.19 -58.66 -3.73
N GLY A 279 32.20 -59.47 -4.10
CA GLY A 279 31.56 -59.42 -5.42
C GLY A 279 32.57 -59.42 -6.57
N ILE A 280 32.48 -58.42 -7.44
CA ILE A 280 33.34 -58.30 -8.63
C ILE A 280 34.79 -57.89 -8.32
N GLU A 281 35.08 -57.42 -7.10
CA GLU A 281 36.44 -57.06 -6.66
C GLU A 281 37.09 -58.13 -5.76
N GLN A 282 36.43 -59.28 -5.55
CA GLN A 282 36.96 -60.37 -4.74
C GLN A 282 38.37 -60.79 -5.20
N ASN A 283 39.35 -60.73 -4.29
CA ASN A 283 40.75 -61.06 -4.55
C ASN A 283 41.39 -60.29 -5.73
N ASN A 284 40.85 -59.12 -6.10
CA ASN A 284 41.27 -58.38 -7.29
C ASN A 284 42.41 -57.40 -6.99
N ILE A 285 43.60 -57.93 -6.69
CA ILE A 285 44.81 -57.13 -6.43
C ILE A 285 45.20 -56.28 -7.66
N THR A 286 44.94 -56.76 -8.86
CA THR A 286 45.19 -56.01 -10.11
C THR A 286 44.38 -54.72 -10.17
N LEU A 287 43.12 -54.73 -9.69
CA LEU A 287 42.32 -53.51 -9.58
C LEU A 287 42.91 -52.53 -8.56
N SER A 288 43.33 -53.04 -7.40
CA SER A 288 44.01 -52.25 -6.38
C SER A 288 45.29 -51.61 -6.94
N GLU A 289 46.10 -52.35 -7.68
CA GLU A 289 47.29 -51.83 -8.35
C GLU A 289 46.94 -50.74 -9.38
N LYS A 290 45.87 -50.93 -10.17
CA LYS A 290 45.38 -49.89 -11.10
C LYS A 290 45.00 -48.59 -10.38
N ARG A 291 44.31 -48.68 -9.23
CA ARG A 291 43.94 -47.51 -8.40
C ARG A 291 45.18 -46.78 -7.88
N ALA A 292 46.19 -47.51 -7.40
CA ALA A 292 47.43 -46.90 -6.94
C ALA A 292 48.21 -46.22 -8.07
N ASN A 293 48.32 -46.92 -9.21
CA ASN A 293 49.03 -46.42 -10.38
C ASN A 293 48.34 -45.20 -11.00
N SER A 294 47.01 -45.15 -11.07
CA SER A 294 46.32 -43.99 -11.63
C SER A 294 46.56 -42.72 -10.82
N VAL A 295 46.57 -42.81 -9.48
CA VAL A 295 46.97 -41.70 -8.59
C VAL A 295 48.44 -41.30 -8.80
N ARG A 296 49.35 -42.28 -8.85
CA ARG A 296 50.78 -42.04 -9.10
C ARG A 296 50.96 -41.31 -10.43
N ASP A 297 50.41 -41.84 -11.49
CA ASP A 297 50.62 -41.37 -12.85
C ASP A 297 50.11 -39.93 -13.02
N TYR A 298 49.01 -39.56 -12.34
CA TYR A 298 48.56 -38.16 -12.27
C TYR A 298 49.60 -37.22 -11.66
N LEU A 299 50.18 -37.59 -10.52
CA LEU A 299 51.21 -36.78 -9.85
C LEU A 299 52.51 -36.72 -10.67
N LEU A 300 52.87 -37.79 -11.38
CA LEU A 300 54.03 -37.78 -12.28
C LEU A 300 53.79 -36.89 -13.49
N ASN A 301 52.69 -37.08 -14.20
CA ASN A 301 52.45 -36.47 -15.51
C ASN A 301 51.99 -35.00 -15.39
N GLU A 302 51.02 -34.74 -14.53
CA GLU A 302 50.44 -33.41 -14.38
C GLU A 302 51.31 -32.55 -13.45
N TRP A 303 51.75 -33.09 -12.32
CA TRP A 303 52.53 -32.33 -11.34
C TRP A 303 54.05 -32.41 -11.52
N GLY A 304 54.56 -33.29 -12.38
CA GLY A 304 56.00 -33.41 -12.65
C GLY A 304 56.79 -33.94 -11.45
N ILE A 305 56.15 -34.66 -10.54
CA ILE A 305 56.83 -35.22 -9.36
C ILE A 305 57.79 -36.33 -9.83
N ALA A 306 58.99 -36.38 -9.25
CA ALA A 306 59.98 -37.38 -9.63
C ALA A 306 59.54 -38.81 -9.23
N PRO A 307 59.74 -39.84 -10.09
CA PRO A 307 59.29 -41.20 -9.80
C PRO A 307 59.81 -41.81 -8.50
N ASP A 308 61.04 -41.48 -8.08
CA ASP A 308 61.66 -41.98 -6.84
C ASP A 308 61.03 -41.42 -5.55
N ARG A 309 60.15 -40.41 -5.68
CA ARG A 309 59.41 -39.81 -4.57
C ARG A 309 58.04 -40.45 -4.34
N ILE A 310 57.58 -41.32 -5.25
CA ILE A 310 56.28 -41.97 -5.15
C ILE A 310 56.45 -43.49 -5.21
N SER A 311 56.13 -44.16 -4.13
CA SER A 311 56.02 -45.63 -4.08
C SER A 311 54.57 -46.07 -4.23
N THR A 312 54.33 -47.21 -4.88
CA THR A 312 52.99 -47.81 -5.01
C THR A 312 52.96 -49.21 -4.41
N ASN A 313 51.92 -49.50 -3.63
CA ASN A 313 51.59 -50.82 -3.10
C ASN A 313 50.14 -51.17 -3.44
N SER A 314 49.79 -52.46 -3.35
CA SER A 314 48.43 -52.93 -3.53
C SER A 314 48.10 -54.04 -2.55
N ARG A 315 46.85 -54.07 -2.08
CA ARG A 315 46.27 -55.13 -1.26
C ARG A 315 44.77 -55.21 -1.49
N ASN A 316 44.13 -56.25 -0.96
CA ASN A 316 42.67 -56.36 -1.06
C ASN A 316 42.02 -55.30 -0.17
N LEU A 317 42.04 -55.46 1.15
CA LEU A 317 41.41 -54.51 2.06
C LEU A 317 42.38 -53.40 2.53
N PRO A 318 41.87 -52.20 2.88
CA PRO A 318 42.69 -51.15 3.46
C PRO A 318 43.22 -51.48 4.87
N SER A 319 44.06 -50.59 5.40
CA SER A 319 44.71 -50.78 6.72
C SER A 319 43.69 -50.88 7.85
N VAL A 320 42.65 -50.06 7.76
CA VAL A 320 41.47 -50.10 8.62
C VAL A 320 40.25 -50.26 7.68
N PRO A 321 39.76 -51.49 7.51
CA PRO A 321 38.62 -51.77 6.63
C PRO A 321 37.29 -51.45 7.29
N GLY A 322 36.38 -50.87 6.51
CA GLY A 322 34.95 -50.93 6.79
C GLY A 322 34.41 -52.34 6.56
N ASN A 323 33.22 -52.65 7.07
CA ASN A 323 32.61 -53.96 6.89
C ASN A 323 32.31 -54.23 5.39
N PRO A 324 32.99 -55.19 4.73
CA PRO A 324 32.78 -55.47 3.30
C PRO A 324 31.38 -55.98 2.97
N GLU A 325 30.66 -56.52 3.96
CA GLU A 325 29.31 -57.07 3.79
C GLU A 325 28.23 -55.98 3.74
N THR A 326 28.56 -54.73 4.09
CA THR A 326 27.64 -53.59 3.97
C THR A 326 28.01 -52.74 2.77
N ALA A 327 27.01 -52.12 2.14
CA ALA A 327 27.25 -51.20 1.00
C ALA A 327 28.17 -50.05 1.40
N ASP A 328 27.92 -49.41 2.55
CA ASP A 328 28.71 -48.29 3.05
C ASP A 328 30.18 -48.69 3.32
N GLY A 329 30.40 -49.86 3.95
CA GLY A 329 31.74 -50.36 4.25
C GLY A 329 32.49 -50.83 3.00
N SER A 330 31.79 -51.45 2.04
CA SER A 330 32.33 -51.77 0.73
C SER A 330 32.83 -50.53 -0.02
N GLN A 331 32.01 -49.48 -0.11
CA GLN A 331 32.40 -48.22 -0.74
C GLN A 331 33.61 -47.56 -0.06
N GLU A 332 33.69 -47.62 1.27
CA GLU A 332 34.85 -47.08 1.99
C GLU A 332 36.14 -47.85 1.70
N ASN A 333 36.06 -49.14 1.42
CA ASN A 333 37.21 -49.97 1.10
C ASN A 333 37.73 -49.78 -0.34
N GLN A 334 36.89 -49.26 -1.25
CA GLN A 334 37.22 -48.98 -2.66
C GLN A 334 38.04 -47.70 -2.80
N ARG A 335 39.29 -47.70 -2.31
CA ARG A 335 40.13 -46.51 -2.23
C ARG A 335 41.59 -46.72 -2.59
N ALA A 336 42.31 -45.62 -2.79
CA ALA A 336 43.76 -45.56 -2.69
C ALA A 336 44.14 -44.69 -1.49
N GLU A 337 44.98 -45.24 -0.60
CA GLU A 337 45.46 -44.57 0.60
C GLU A 337 46.80 -43.90 0.33
N ILE A 338 46.91 -42.60 0.60
CA ILE A 338 48.14 -41.85 0.48
C ILE A 338 48.78 -41.73 1.87
N THR A 339 50.02 -42.18 2.01
CA THR A 339 50.82 -41.99 3.21
C THR A 339 52.04 -41.17 2.86
N SER A 340 52.55 -40.36 3.80
CA SER A 340 53.70 -39.50 3.58
C SER A 340 54.65 -39.54 4.76
N ASP A 341 55.94 -39.34 4.49
CA ASP A 341 56.97 -39.08 5.49
C ASP A 341 56.96 -37.64 6.05
N SER A 342 56.17 -36.75 5.44
CA SER A 342 56.11 -35.33 5.80
C SER A 342 54.70 -34.90 6.19
N TYR A 343 54.58 -34.28 7.36
CA TYR A 343 53.32 -33.67 7.83
C TYR A 343 52.86 -32.55 6.90
N GLU A 344 53.79 -31.80 6.29
CA GLU A 344 53.48 -30.67 5.40
C GLU A 344 52.63 -31.06 4.19
N LEU A 345 52.70 -32.30 3.72
CA LEU A 345 51.88 -32.77 2.60
C LEU A 345 50.43 -33.03 3.02
N MET A 346 50.22 -33.45 4.27
CA MET A 346 48.95 -33.94 4.80
C MET A 346 48.34 -33.00 5.85
N LYS A 347 48.95 -31.84 6.10
CA LYS A 347 48.40 -30.85 7.03
C LYS A 347 47.00 -30.39 6.57
N PRO A 348 46.13 -29.96 7.49
CA PRO A 348 44.87 -29.32 7.11
C PRO A 348 45.09 -28.15 6.14
N VAL A 349 44.10 -27.87 5.30
CA VAL A 349 44.03 -26.63 4.51
C VAL A 349 43.43 -25.56 5.42
N PHE A 350 44.11 -24.45 5.60
CA PHE A 350 43.62 -23.33 6.40
C PHE A 350 43.16 -22.22 5.47
N LEU A 351 41.88 -21.88 5.52
CA LEU A 351 41.32 -20.75 4.78
C LEU A 351 41.01 -19.61 5.75
N LYS A 352 41.17 -18.38 5.27
CA LYS A 352 40.93 -17.16 6.05
C LYS A 352 39.98 -16.24 5.31
N ASP A 353 39.02 -15.69 6.03
CA ASP A 353 38.07 -14.71 5.50
C ASP A 353 37.60 -13.76 6.60
N ILE A 354 36.97 -12.68 6.18
CA ILE A 354 36.30 -11.73 7.05
C ILE A 354 34.81 -12.06 7.03
N VAL A 355 34.31 -12.62 8.12
CA VAL A 355 32.88 -12.93 8.25
C VAL A 355 32.15 -11.80 8.94
N LYS A 356 30.91 -11.55 8.53
CA LYS A 356 30.02 -10.57 9.16
C LYS A 356 29.00 -11.27 10.04
N VAL A 357 28.71 -10.69 11.18
CA VAL A 357 27.61 -11.09 12.07
C VAL A 357 26.80 -9.85 12.40
N SER A 358 25.48 -9.98 12.42
CA SER A 358 24.57 -8.93 12.87
C SER A 358 23.97 -9.26 14.24
N ASN A 359 23.78 -8.22 15.04
CA ASN A 359 22.97 -8.26 16.25
C ASN A 359 21.88 -7.18 16.18
N PRO A 360 20.58 -7.56 16.13
CA PRO A 360 20.09 -8.94 16.03
C PRO A 360 20.45 -9.59 14.67
N PRO A 361 20.42 -10.93 14.52
CA PRO A 361 20.67 -11.59 13.24
C PRO A 361 19.52 -11.38 12.24
N THR A 362 18.29 -11.48 12.74
CA THR A 362 17.05 -11.27 12.00
C THR A 362 16.15 -10.30 12.73
N ILE A 363 15.26 -9.65 11.99
CA ILE A 363 14.24 -8.75 12.54
C ILE A 363 12.88 -9.19 12.00
N ASN A 364 11.96 -9.53 12.89
CA ASN A 364 10.57 -9.72 12.53
C ASN A 364 9.80 -8.38 12.51
N ILE A 365 9.12 -8.12 11.40
CA ILE A 365 8.33 -6.93 11.13
C ILE A 365 6.89 -7.37 10.90
N LYS A 366 5.98 -6.92 11.76
CA LYS A 366 4.56 -7.29 11.70
C LYS A 366 3.71 -6.08 11.31
N PRO A 367 3.24 -5.99 10.07
CA PRO A 367 2.33 -4.92 9.67
C PRO A 367 0.93 -5.17 10.24
N GLU A 368 0.32 -4.12 10.79
CA GLU A 368 -1.08 -4.07 11.16
C GLU A 368 -1.77 -3.00 10.34
N VAL A 369 -2.69 -3.43 9.48
CA VAL A 369 -3.53 -2.53 8.69
C VAL A 369 -4.99 -2.70 9.09
N SER A 370 -5.72 -1.60 9.21
CA SER A 370 -7.15 -1.63 9.49
C SER A 370 -7.89 -0.52 8.74
N SER A 371 -9.18 -0.74 8.49
CA SER A 371 -10.07 0.25 7.88
C SER A 371 -11.26 0.47 8.79
N SER A 372 -11.78 1.69 8.82
CA SER A 372 -13.05 1.99 9.47
C SER A 372 -14.25 1.32 8.79
N ASN A 373 -14.09 0.88 7.53
CA ASN A 373 -15.10 0.14 6.78
C ASN A 373 -14.69 -1.33 6.62
N THR A 374 -15.49 -2.24 7.15
CA THR A 374 -15.20 -3.70 7.14
C THR A 374 -15.26 -4.35 5.76
N LYS A 375 -15.82 -3.67 4.74
CA LYS A 375 -15.86 -4.14 3.35
C LYS A 375 -14.68 -3.64 2.51
N SER A 376 -13.83 -2.77 3.07
CA SER A 376 -12.67 -2.22 2.39
C SER A 376 -11.57 -3.28 2.32
N GLU A 377 -11.18 -3.65 1.10
CA GLU A 377 -9.98 -4.47 0.86
C GLU A 377 -8.75 -3.55 0.85
N ILE A 378 -7.76 -3.89 1.67
CA ILE A 378 -6.52 -3.11 1.83
C ILE A 378 -5.37 -3.89 1.20
N ASP A 379 -4.74 -3.29 0.20
CA ASP A 379 -3.44 -3.72 -0.32
C ASP A 379 -2.32 -2.98 0.43
N TYR A 380 -1.20 -3.65 0.68
CA TYR A 380 -0.09 -3.02 1.37
C TYR A 380 1.26 -3.64 1.02
N ASN A 381 2.33 -2.86 1.18
CA ASN A 381 3.70 -3.33 1.04
C ASN A 381 4.60 -2.78 2.16
N LEU A 382 5.66 -3.53 2.45
CA LEU A 382 6.78 -3.09 3.28
C LEU A 382 7.96 -2.75 2.39
N GLU A 383 8.59 -1.62 2.65
CA GLU A 383 9.81 -1.19 1.99
C GLU A 383 10.89 -0.95 3.04
N ILE A 384 12.04 -1.61 2.90
CA ILE A 384 13.19 -1.47 3.80
C ILE A 384 14.30 -0.79 3.02
N LYS A 385 14.77 0.36 3.49
CA LYS A 385 15.76 1.21 2.82
C LYS A 385 16.90 1.60 3.73
N GLN A 386 18.08 1.79 3.15
CA GLN A 386 19.20 2.50 3.77
C GLN A 386 19.55 3.71 2.88
N GLY A 387 19.20 4.92 3.33
CA GLY A 387 19.30 6.10 2.50
C GLY A 387 18.50 5.94 1.20
N ASN A 388 19.17 5.96 0.05
CA ASN A 388 18.53 5.76 -1.25
C ASN A 388 18.51 4.30 -1.73
N ASN A 389 19.16 3.39 -1.00
CA ASN A 389 19.28 1.99 -1.40
C ASN A 389 18.10 1.18 -0.85
N ILE A 390 17.32 0.57 -1.74
CA ILE A 390 16.26 -0.37 -1.37
C ILE A 390 16.91 -1.70 -1.01
N LEU A 391 16.72 -2.14 0.23
CA LEU A 391 17.15 -3.45 0.69
C LEU A 391 16.07 -4.50 0.38
N ARG A 392 14.81 -4.21 0.73
CA ARG A 392 13.68 -5.12 0.47
C ARG A 392 12.45 -4.34 0.07
N THR A 393 11.63 -4.97 -0.76
CA THR A 393 10.24 -4.58 -1.03
C THR A 393 9.41 -5.85 -0.94
N VAL A 394 8.44 -5.88 -0.05
CA VAL A 394 7.67 -7.08 0.29
C VAL A 394 6.19 -6.76 0.16
N SER A 395 5.49 -7.50 -0.70
CA SER A 395 4.05 -7.35 -0.91
C SER A 395 3.23 -8.06 0.17
N ASN A 396 1.97 -7.68 0.39
CA ASN A 396 1.10 -8.28 1.42
C ASN A 396 0.99 -9.81 1.33
N ASN A 397 1.06 -10.37 0.13
CA ASN A 397 0.98 -11.79 -0.18
C ASN A 397 2.27 -12.56 0.14
N GLU A 398 3.39 -11.88 0.35
CA GLU A 398 4.66 -12.46 0.82
C GLU A 398 4.78 -12.41 2.35
N ILE A 399 3.87 -11.72 3.03
CA ILE A 399 3.90 -11.52 4.48
C ILE A 399 3.05 -12.60 5.14
N GLY A 400 3.68 -13.46 5.94
CA GLY A 400 2.99 -14.50 6.69
C GLY A 400 2.15 -13.96 7.84
N ASN A 401 1.33 -14.81 8.46
CA ASN A 401 0.51 -14.45 9.63
C ASN A 401 1.34 -13.90 10.82
N ASP A 402 2.59 -14.34 10.91
CA ASP A 402 3.55 -13.92 11.95
C ASP A 402 4.41 -12.72 11.52
N GLY A 403 4.10 -12.10 10.38
CA GLY A 403 4.86 -10.98 9.81
C GLY A 403 5.94 -11.42 8.81
N TYR A 404 6.81 -10.47 8.46
CA TYR A 404 7.96 -10.67 7.59
C TYR A 404 9.24 -10.74 8.43
N THR A 405 10.03 -11.79 8.23
CA THR A 405 11.32 -11.95 8.92
C THR A 405 12.44 -11.57 7.97
N TRP A 406 13.10 -10.46 8.26
CA TRP A 406 14.23 -9.95 7.50
C TRP A 406 15.55 -10.50 8.07
N ASP A 407 16.34 -11.18 7.24
CA ASP A 407 17.75 -11.48 7.53
C ASP A 407 18.61 -10.27 7.16
N ILE A 408 19.27 -9.68 8.15
CA ILE A 408 20.03 -8.44 7.99
C ILE A 408 21.21 -8.59 7.02
N LEU A 409 21.80 -9.80 6.93
CA LEU A 409 22.97 -10.06 6.10
C LEU A 409 22.62 -10.66 4.74
N GLU A 410 21.35 -10.92 4.46
CA GLU A 410 20.90 -11.33 3.13
C GLU A 410 21.09 -10.16 2.15
N GLU A 411 21.65 -10.45 0.97
CA GLU A 411 21.93 -9.42 -0.04
C GLU A 411 20.65 -8.97 -0.78
N PRO A 412 20.44 -7.66 -1.01
CA PRO A 412 21.31 -6.53 -0.62
C PRO A 412 21.26 -6.24 0.90
N GLN A 413 22.43 -6.14 1.53
CA GLN A 413 22.59 -5.89 2.98
C GLN A 413 22.92 -4.42 3.31
N PRO A 414 22.75 -3.96 4.57
CA PRO A 414 23.22 -2.66 5.01
C PRO A 414 24.75 -2.54 4.95
N LEU A 415 25.27 -1.50 4.28
CA LEU A 415 26.71 -1.29 4.08
C LEU A 415 27.26 -0.07 4.81
N PHE A 416 26.39 0.86 5.20
CA PHE A 416 26.78 2.12 5.82
C PHE A 416 26.22 2.25 7.25
N GLU A 417 26.66 3.27 7.99
CA GLU A 417 26.11 3.64 9.31
C GLU A 417 24.91 4.62 9.19
N GLU A 418 24.26 4.63 8.02
CA GLU A 418 23.00 5.34 7.82
C GLU A 418 21.84 4.54 8.45
N PRO A 419 20.84 5.20 9.06
CA PRO A 419 19.67 4.51 9.59
C PRO A 419 18.95 3.70 8.53
N ILE A 420 18.41 2.55 8.94
CA ILE A 420 17.43 1.83 8.14
C ILE A 420 16.08 2.49 8.35
N GLU A 421 15.38 2.74 7.25
CA GLU A 421 13.99 3.18 7.22
C GLU A 421 13.12 2.02 6.73
N ILE A 422 12.07 1.71 7.49
CA ILE A 422 11.08 0.70 7.17
C ILE A 422 9.75 1.43 7.01
N THR A 423 9.21 1.38 5.80
CA THR A 423 7.98 2.07 5.42
C THR A 423 6.91 1.05 5.11
N LEU A 424 5.78 1.13 5.81
CA LEU A 424 4.57 0.36 5.52
C LEU A 424 3.62 1.25 4.74
N ASN A 425 3.41 0.95 3.46
CA ASN A 425 2.45 1.65 2.62
C ASN A 425 1.18 0.82 2.49
N ALA A 426 0.04 1.35 2.92
CA ALA A 426 -1.26 0.71 2.79
C ALA A 426 -2.20 1.57 1.93
N LYS A 427 -2.95 0.92 1.05
CA LYS A 427 -3.91 1.55 0.15
C LYS A 427 -5.16 0.70 0.01
N ASP A 428 -6.34 1.31 0.07
CA ASP A 428 -7.59 0.61 -0.21
C ASP A 428 -8.06 0.75 -1.67
N GLN A 429 -9.06 -0.05 -2.03
CA GLN A 429 -9.70 -0.01 -3.36
C GLN A 429 -10.37 1.33 -3.72
N TYR A 430 -10.64 2.17 -2.72
CA TYR A 430 -11.26 3.49 -2.88
C TYR A 430 -10.21 4.62 -3.00
N GLY A 431 -8.92 4.31 -2.92
CA GLY A 431 -7.81 5.25 -3.10
C GLY A 431 -7.32 5.93 -1.81
N ASN A 432 -7.84 5.55 -0.65
CA ASN A 432 -7.33 6.02 0.64
C ASN A 432 -5.97 5.38 0.93
N ASN A 433 -5.05 6.16 1.50
CA ASN A 433 -3.69 5.71 1.81
C ASN A 433 -3.37 5.92 3.29
N ALA A 434 -2.59 5.02 3.88
CA ALA A 434 -1.97 5.15 5.19
C ALA A 434 -0.52 4.70 5.12
N GLU A 435 0.31 5.34 5.93
CA GLU A 435 1.74 5.06 6.01
C GLU A 435 2.16 4.99 7.48
N ASP A 436 3.08 4.09 7.79
CA ASP A 436 3.86 4.13 9.02
C ASP A 436 5.34 3.95 8.69
N ILE A 437 6.19 4.70 9.39
CA ILE A 437 7.65 4.70 9.17
C ILE A 437 8.35 4.41 10.49
N LYS A 438 9.22 3.40 10.48
CA LYS A 438 10.12 3.09 11.58
C LYS A 438 11.56 3.25 11.13
N THR A 439 12.38 3.79 12.01
CA THR A 439 13.82 3.92 11.77
C THR A 439 14.62 3.20 12.85
N THR A 440 15.71 2.56 12.45
CA THR A 440 16.67 1.96 13.38
C THR A 440 18.10 2.31 12.96
N LYS A 441 18.98 2.54 13.93
CA LYS A 441 20.37 2.92 13.65
C LYS A 441 21.17 1.71 13.19
N VAL A 442 22.18 1.94 12.36
CA VAL A 442 23.15 0.90 11.98
C VAL A 442 24.53 1.32 12.47
N GLN A 443 25.27 0.38 13.04
CA GLN A 443 26.68 0.53 13.36
C GLN A 443 27.49 -0.56 12.67
N GLN A 444 28.56 -0.14 12.00
CA GLN A 444 29.48 -1.00 11.27
C GLN A 444 30.78 -1.11 12.08
N LEU A 445 30.97 -2.24 12.76
CA LEU A 445 32.19 -2.56 13.49
C LEU A 445 33.14 -3.36 12.60
N THR A 446 33.77 -2.67 11.66
CA THR A 446 34.81 -3.28 10.81
C THR A 446 36.04 -3.66 11.64
N ILE A 447 36.83 -4.63 11.16
CA ILE A 447 38.09 -5.02 11.82
C ILE A 447 39.00 -3.80 12.02
N LYS A 448 39.07 -2.93 11.01
CA LYS A 448 39.82 -1.68 11.10
C LYS A 448 39.31 -0.83 12.26
N LYS A 449 38.01 -0.54 12.31
CA LYS A 449 37.41 0.32 13.35
C LYS A 449 37.66 -0.23 14.75
N LYS A 450 37.46 -1.54 14.96
CA LYS A 450 37.68 -2.19 16.25
C LYS A 450 39.13 -2.08 16.74
N ARG A 451 40.11 -2.34 15.85
CA ARG A 451 41.55 -2.26 16.16
C ARG A 451 42.04 -0.83 16.44
N TYR A 452 41.45 0.20 15.83
CA TYR A 452 41.83 1.60 16.08
C TYR A 452 41.10 2.24 17.27
N GLU A 453 39.87 1.80 17.58
CA GLU A 453 39.00 2.43 18.59
C GLU A 453 38.96 1.68 19.94
N LEU A 454 39.76 0.62 20.13
CA LEU A 454 39.83 -0.21 21.35
C LEU A 454 38.47 -0.79 21.76
N LYS A 455 37.69 -1.29 20.80
CA LYS A 455 36.48 -2.08 21.09
C LYS A 455 36.84 -3.56 21.10
N ASP A 456 36.30 -4.29 22.07
CA ASP A 456 36.43 -5.75 22.24
C ASP A 456 36.31 -6.47 20.89
N ASP A 457 37.45 -6.82 20.27
CA ASP A 457 37.50 -7.57 19.01
C ASP A 457 37.64 -9.07 19.33
N ASN A 458 37.25 -9.95 18.41
CA ASN A 458 37.41 -11.39 18.57
C ASN A 458 37.98 -12.01 17.29
N ARG A 459 38.89 -12.97 17.43
CA ARG A 459 39.26 -13.92 16.38
C ARG A 459 38.42 -15.18 16.52
N ILE A 460 37.85 -15.67 15.43
CA ILE A 460 37.11 -16.93 15.40
C ILE A 460 37.95 -17.95 14.64
N GLU A 461 38.28 -19.06 15.28
CA GLU A 461 39.03 -20.15 14.66
C GLU A 461 38.23 -21.45 14.76
N LYS A 462 38.04 -22.14 13.63
CA LYS A 462 37.35 -23.44 13.59
C LYS A 462 38.30 -24.50 13.08
N PHE A 463 38.37 -25.63 13.76
CA PHE A 463 39.20 -26.76 13.36
C PHE A 463 38.37 -28.02 13.35
N ALA A 464 38.33 -28.73 12.23
CA ALA A 464 37.78 -30.08 12.21
C ALA A 464 38.91 -31.10 12.41
N LEU A 465 38.67 -32.07 13.29
CA LEU A 465 39.57 -33.19 13.55
C LEU A 465 38.90 -34.48 13.10
N ILE A 466 39.12 -34.83 11.84
CA ILE A 466 38.64 -36.11 11.31
C ILE A 466 39.57 -37.21 11.82
N VAL A 467 39.09 -38.44 11.70
CA VAL A 467 39.89 -39.67 11.68
C VAL A 467 40.02 -40.27 13.06
N PHE A 468 38.95 -40.23 13.85
CA PHE A 468 38.71 -41.42 14.65
C PHE A 468 38.37 -42.56 13.69
N ASP A 469 39.20 -43.61 13.66
CA ASP A 469 38.87 -44.86 12.97
C ASP A 469 37.45 -45.31 13.36
N PHE A 470 36.83 -46.14 12.52
CA PHE A 470 35.56 -46.78 12.86
C PHE A 470 35.62 -47.36 14.28
N ASP A 471 34.67 -46.94 15.10
CA ASP A 471 34.51 -47.37 16.49
C ASP A 471 35.63 -47.01 17.49
N LYS A 472 36.50 -46.06 17.15
CA LYS A 472 37.58 -45.61 18.07
C LYS A 472 37.37 -44.19 18.59
N ALA A 473 37.98 -43.93 19.75
CA ALA A 473 38.10 -42.60 20.36
C ALA A 473 39.57 -42.21 20.64
N THR A 474 40.55 -43.00 20.18
CA THR A 474 41.97 -42.77 20.45
C THR A 474 42.61 -41.81 19.44
N LEU A 475 43.42 -40.86 19.91
CA LEU A 475 44.14 -39.90 19.06
C LEU A 475 45.38 -40.53 18.38
N SER A 476 45.45 -40.47 17.05
CA SER A 476 46.64 -40.84 16.28
C SER A 476 47.74 -39.78 16.41
N ASP A 477 49.00 -40.12 16.08
CA ASP A 477 50.10 -39.15 16.10
C ASP A 477 49.90 -37.99 15.11
N ARG A 478 49.16 -38.21 14.02
CA ARG A 478 48.77 -37.13 13.11
C ARG A 478 47.80 -36.16 13.77
N HIS A 479 46.82 -36.66 14.54
CA HIS A 479 45.86 -35.80 15.23
C HIS A 479 46.53 -35.01 16.34
N LYS A 480 47.47 -35.62 17.05
CA LYS A 480 48.28 -34.93 18.05
C LYS A 480 49.00 -33.72 17.47
N LYS A 481 49.60 -33.83 16.28
CA LYS A 481 50.24 -32.68 15.60
C LYS A 481 49.26 -31.55 15.32
N VAL A 482 48.07 -31.85 14.78
CA VAL A 482 47.03 -30.83 14.54
C VAL A 482 46.56 -30.21 15.86
N LEU A 483 46.39 -31.03 16.90
CA LEU A 483 46.01 -30.55 18.23
C LEU A 483 47.12 -29.73 18.89
N ASP A 484 48.38 -30.02 18.63
CA ASP A 484 49.51 -29.21 19.07
C ASP A 484 49.50 -27.84 18.38
N ASP A 485 49.22 -27.80 17.07
CA ASP A 485 48.99 -26.53 16.34
C ASP A 485 47.82 -25.74 16.96
N ILE A 486 46.71 -26.42 17.27
CA ILE A 486 45.55 -25.80 17.94
C ILE A 486 45.90 -25.26 19.33
N LYS A 487 46.69 -25.99 20.14
CA LYS A 487 47.13 -25.52 21.45
C LYS A 487 47.87 -24.20 21.39
N THR A 488 48.69 -23.99 20.36
CA THR A 488 49.43 -22.73 20.20
C THR A 488 48.54 -21.52 19.92
N ARG A 489 47.27 -21.75 19.55
CA ARG A 489 46.29 -20.71 19.18
C ARG A 489 45.31 -20.38 20.31
N ILE A 490 45.35 -21.11 21.42
CA ILE A 490 44.48 -20.90 22.60
C ILE A 490 45.15 -19.90 23.54
N ASP A 491 44.50 -18.76 23.74
CA ASP A 491 44.95 -17.69 24.65
C ASP A 491 44.24 -17.76 26.02
N GLU A 492 44.71 -16.93 26.96
CA GLU A 492 44.14 -16.86 28.32
C GLU A 492 42.65 -16.50 28.36
N ASN A 493 42.13 -15.79 27.36
CA ASN A 493 40.73 -15.38 27.30
C ASN A 493 39.91 -16.16 26.27
N SER A 494 40.49 -17.19 25.64
CA SER A 494 39.79 -17.97 24.63
C SER A 494 38.64 -18.79 25.23
N GLN A 495 37.50 -18.78 24.54
CA GLN A 495 36.37 -19.66 24.76
C GLN A 495 36.40 -20.79 23.72
N ILE A 496 36.26 -22.03 24.17
CA ILE A 496 36.42 -23.22 23.33
C ILE A 496 35.12 -24.00 23.34
N THR A 497 34.60 -24.33 22.17
CA THR A 497 33.50 -25.27 22.00
C THR A 497 34.02 -26.49 21.26
N ILE A 498 33.76 -27.69 21.78
CA ILE A 498 34.18 -28.96 21.20
C ILE A 498 32.93 -29.79 20.93
N GLU A 499 32.68 -30.06 19.65
CA GLU A 499 31.46 -30.70 19.18
C GLU A 499 31.83 -32.04 18.53
N GLY A 500 31.30 -33.15 19.07
CA GLY A 500 31.56 -34.49 18.57
C GLY A 500 30.45 -34.96 17.63
N TYR A 501 30.84 -35.48 16.47
CA TYR A 501 29.95 -36.00 15.44
C TYR A 501 30.30 -37.45 15.07
N THR A 502 29.32 -38.14 14.52
CA THR A 502 29.47 -39.47 13.93
C THR A 502 28.83 -39.51 12.55
N ASP A 503 29.06 -40.60 11.81
CA ASP A 503 28.29 -40.89 10.63
C ASP A 503 26.94 -41.55 11.00
N ARG A 504 26.18 -41.95 9.97
CA ARG A 504 24.91 -42.66 10.11
C ARG A 504 25.03 -44.13 10.55
N ILE A 505 26.23 -44.67 10.68
CA ILE A 505 26.43 -46.10 10.90
C ILE A 505 26.32 -46.38 12.39
N GLY A 506 25.30 -47.15 12.80
CA GLY A 506 25.06 -47.53 14.19
C GLY A 506 23.76 -46.98 14.76
N THR A 507 23.52 -47.21 16.05
CA THR A 507 22.34 -46.66 16.75
C THR A 507 22.61 -45.24 17.25
N ALA A 508 21.57 -44.42 17.37
CA ALA A 508 21.72 -43.02 17.77
C ALA A 508 22.36 -42.87 19.16
N ASP A 509 21.91 -43.67 20.13
CA ASP A 509 22.48 -43.66 21.49
C ASP A 509 23.96 -44.04 21.50
N TYR A 510 24.35 -45.03 20.70
CA TYR A 510 25.75 -45.45 20.59
C TYR A 510 26.62 -44.33 20.01
N ASN A 511 26.14 -43.75 18.91
CA ASN A 511 26.83 -42.69 18.20
C ASN A 511 26.97 -41.40 19.04
N LYS A 512 25.96 -41.09 19.84
CA LYS A 512 26.02 -39.97 20.80
C LYS A 512 27.06 -40.22 21.91
N GLN A 513 27.11 -41.43 22.46
CA GLN A 513 28.14 -41.78 23.45
C GLN A 513 29.55 -41.78 22.85
N LEU A 514 29.71 -42.23 21.61
CA LEU A 514 30.98 -42.22 20.90
C LEU A 514 31.45 -40.78 20.62
N ALA A 515 30.55 -39.93 20.15
CA ALA A 515 30.80 -38.49 19.98
C ALA A 515 31.25 -37.83 21.29
N GLN A 516 30.59 -38.13 22.41
CA GLN A 516 30.97 -37.62 23.74
C GLN A 516 32.40 -38.04 24.10
N LYS A 517 32.73 -39.33 23.99
CA LYS A 517 34.07 -39.85 24.30
C LYS A 517 35.15 -39.20 23.45
N ARG A 518 34.90 -38.99 22.16
CA ARG A 518 35.82 -38.32 21.23
C ARG A 518 36.07 -36.86 21.63
N ALA A 519 35.01 -36.13 21.98
CA ALA A 519 35.11 -34.75 22.45
C ALA A 519 35.86 -34.63 23.78
N GLU A 520 35.64 -35.58 24.70
CA GLU A 520 36.36 -35.65 25.99
C GLU A 520 37.86 -35.93 25.81
N GLU A 521 38.23 -36.85 24.92
CA GLU A 521 39.64 -37.13 24.63
C GLU A 521 40.35 -35.92 24.02
N VAL A 522 39.67 -35.17 23.14
CA VAL A 522 40.18 -33.90 22.59
C VAL A 522 40.34 -32.85 23.69
N LYS A 523 39.32 -32.66 24.55
CA LYS A 523 39.41 -31.74 25.71
C LYS A 523 40.59 -32.08 26.59
N LYS A 524 40.74 -33.36 26.94
CA LYS A 524 41.82 -33.86 27.78
C LYS A 524 43.18 -33.59 27.15
N TYR A 525 43.32 -33.79 25.85
CA TYR A 525 44.57 -33.50 25.15
C TYR A 525 44.89 -32.00 25.13
N LEU A 526 43.90 -31.14 24.84
CA LEU A 526 44.08 -29.68 24.80
C LEU A 526 44.47 -29.09 26.16
N ASN A 527 44.14 -29.75 27.27
CA ASN A 527 44.45 -29.32 28.64
C ASN A 527 43.96 -27.89 28.96
N ALA A 528 42.81 -27.51 28.37
CA ALA A 528 42.17 -26.23 28.63
C ALA A 528 41.35 -26.27 29.94
N ALA A 529 41.28 -25.13 30.64
CA ALA A 529 40.51 -25.01 31.88
C ALA A 529 39.02 -25.30 31.64
N GLU A 530 38.38 -26.03 32.54
CA GLU A 530 36.98 -26.46 32.38
C GLU A 530 36.01 -25.29 32.17
N SER A 531 36.25 -24.16 32.83
CA SER A 531 35.43 -22.95 32.72
C SER A 531 35.45 -22.30 31.32
N LYS A 532 36.36 -22.73 30.44
CA LYS A 532 36.52 -22.20 29.08
C LYS A 532 36.01 -23.17 28.01
N VAL A 533 35.67 -24.41 28.37
CA VAL A 533 35.37 -25.48 27.41
C VAL A 533 33.91 -25.89 27.52
N THR A 534 33.18 -25.72 26.43
CA THR A 534 31.84 -26.30 26.26
C THR A 534 31.94 -27.57 25.41
N LEU A 535 31.48 -28.70 25.95
CA LEU A 535 31.39 -29.96 25.20
C LEU A 535 29.97 -30.16 24.68
N LYS A 536 29.83 -30.59 23.42
CA LYS A 536 28.56 -31.04 22.85
C LYS A 536 28.74 -32.37 22.13
N ALA A 537 27.96 -33.37 22.52
CA ALA A 537 27.87 -34.63 21.78
C ALA A 537 26.63 -34.61 20.88
N ILE A 538 26.85 -34.35 19.60
CA ILE A 538 25.78 -34.33 18.59
C ILE A 538 25.55 -35.74 18.05
N GLY A 539 26.61 -36.52 17.86
CA GLY A 539 26.51 -37.88 17.34
C GLY A 539 25.97 -37.86 15.91
N GLN A 540 24.90 -38.65 15.67
CA GLN A 540 24.20 -38.70 14.38
C GLN A 540 22.87 -37.93 14.39
N ASP A 541 22.59 -37.14 15.44
CA ASP A 541 21.39 -36.30 15.52
C ASP A 541 21.42 -35.23 14.40
N GLU A 542 22.62 -34.85 13.96
CA GLU A 542 22.88 -33.98 12.81
C GLU A 542 24.03 -34.57 11.98
N LEU A 543 23.77 -34.85 10.69
CA LEU A 543 24.79 -35.32 9.77
C LEU A 543 25.48 -34.12 9.10
N LEU A 544 26.76 -33.91 9.42
CA LEU A 544 27.53 -32.77 8.90
C LEU A 544 27.71 -32.77 7.38
N TYR A 545 27.78 -33.96 6.78
CA TYR A 545 28.07 -34.12 5.35
C TYR A 545 27.19 -35.23 4.75
N ASP A 546 27.14 -35.28 3.42
CA ASP A 546 26.43 -36.32 2.68
C ASP A 546 27.00 -37.72 2.99
N ASN A 547 26.24 -38.52 3.73
CA ASN A 547 26.63 -39.86 4.16
C ASN A 547 26.42 -40.93 3.09
N ASP A 548 25.87 -40.60 1.92
CA ASP A 548 25.86 -41.50 0.76
C ASP A 548 27.24 -41.57 0.08
N LEU A 549 28.08 -40.57 0.29
CA LEU A 549 29.46 -40.55 -0.18
C LEU A 549 30.42 -41.14 0.87
N PRO A 550 31.39 -42.01 0.48
CA PRO A 550 32.35 -42.58 1.42
C PRO A 550 33.23 -41.51 2.07
N GLN A 551 33.62 -40.47 1.33
CA GLN A 551 34.30 -39.31 1.91
C GLN A 551 33.41 -38.59 2.94
N GLY A 552 32.13 -38.37 2.66
CA GLY A 552 31.24 -37.64 3.58
C GLY A 552 31.00 -38.38 4.89
N ARG A 553 30.91 -39.71 4.87
CA ARG A 553 30.92 -40.53 6.10
C ARG A 553 32.20 -40.36 6.89
N ASN A 554 33.36 -40.44 6.24
CA ASN A 554 34.65 -40.23 6.92
C ASN A 554 34.75 -38.82 7.52
N TYR A 555 34.33 -37.80 6.77
CA TYR A 555 34.30 -36.41 7.23
C TYR A 555 33.30 -36.18 8.38
N SER A 556 32.22 -36.98 8.47
CA SER A 556 31.24 -36.92 9.58
C SER A 556 31.76 -37.55 10.87
N ARG A 557 32.77 -38.42 10.80
CA ARG A 557 33.49 -38.99 11.97
C ARG A 557 34.53 -37.99 12.48
N THR A 558 34.06 -36.85 12.99
CA THR A 558 34.92 -35.71 13.33
C THR A 558 34.61 -35.13 14.70
N VAL A 559 35.58 -34.41 15.24
CA VAL A 559 35.37 -33.48 16.36
C VAL A 559 35.68 -32.07 15.85
N LEU A 560 34.72 -31.17 15.95
CA LEU A 560 34.89 -29.76 15.62
C LEU A 560 35.30 -29.00 16.87
N VAL A 561 36.41 -28.27 16.78
CA VAL A 561 36.92 -27.38 17.83
C VAL A 561 36.77 -25.95 17.34
N LYS A 562 35.85 -25.20 17.96
CA LYS A 562 35.66 -23.76 17.72
C LYS A 562 36.30 -22.99 18.85
N ILE A 563 37.16 -22.04 18.52
CA ILE A 563 37.87 -21.17 19.46
C ILE A 563 37.45 -19.73 19.15
N ILE A 564 36.99 -19.01 20.16
CA ILE A 564 36.71 -17.58 20.08
C ILE A 564 37.69 -16.90 21.02
N THR A 565 38.56 -16.07 20.48
CA THR A 565 39.64 -15.42 21.23
C THR A 565 39.46 -13.91 21.19
N PRO A 566 39.20 -13.25 22.33
CA PRO A 566 39.18 -11.80 22.40
C PRO A 566 40.55 -11.21 22.07
N ILE A 567 40.61 -10.35 21.04
CA ILE A 567 41.76 -9.55 20.67
C ILE A 567 41.66 -8.24 21.47
N LYS A 568 42.65 -7.99 22.34
CA LYS A 568 42.77 -6.75 23.11
C LYS A 568 43.52 -5.66 22.35
#